data_AF-A0A2T6DJ60-F1
#
_entry.id   AF-A0A2T6DJ60-F1
#
_cell.length_a   1.000
_cell.length_b   1.000
_cell.length_c   1.000
_cell.angle_alpha   90.00
_cell.angle_beta   90.00
_cell.angle_gamma   90.00
#
_symmetry.space_group_name_H-M   'P 1'
#
loop_
_entity.id
_entity.type
_entity.pdbx_description
1 polymer ?
#
loop_
_entity_poly.entity_id
_entity_poly.type
_entity_poly.pdbx_seq_one_letter_code
_entity_poly.pdbx_strand_id
1 'polypeptide(L)' 'MYRFIPIIGLIETGGREIVEASPRDDLWGSGAEGTGKNWLGKILVKLRERLCKQEQA' A
#
# COMPACT_ATOMS: atom_id res chain seq x y z
N MET A 1 0.88 18.96 8.36
CA MET A 1 -0.45 18.66 7.82
C MET A 1 -0.51 17.15 7.54
N TYR A 2 -0.96 16.35 8.50
CA TYR A 2 -1.11 14.90 8.28
C TYR A 2 -2.39 14.69 7.47
N ARG A 3 -2.26 14.50 6.16
CA ARG A 3 -3.39 14.12 5.32
C ARG A 3 -3.63 12.63 5.55
N PHE A 4 -4.60 12.31 6.39
CA PHE A 4 -5.11 10.96 6.57
C PHE A 4 -5.39 10.36 5.18
N ILE A 5 -4.77 9.23 4.84
CA ILE A 5 -5.11 8.52 3.60
C ILE A 5 -6.49 7.90 3.88
N PRO A 6 -7.56 8.41 3.24
CA PRO A 6 -8.89 7.88 3.52
C PRO A 6 -8.98 6.43 3.02
N ILE A 7 -9.72 5.60 3.75
CA ILE A 7 -9.97 4.20 3.40
C ILE A 7 -10.53 4.07 1.97
N ILE A 8 -11.34 5.04 1.55
CA ILE A 8 -11.89 5.16 0.19
C ILE A 8 -10.76 5.18 -0.84
N GLY A 9 -9.72 6.00 -0.63
CA GLY A 9 -8.59 6.10 -1.55
C GLY A 9 -7.80 4.80 -1.67
N LEU A 10 -7.79 3.96 -0.63
CA LEU A 10 -7.18 2.64 -0.68
C LEU A 10 -8.01 1.66 -1.53
N ILE A 11 -9.33 1.67 -1.41
CA ILE A 11 -10.24 0.81 -2.20
C ILE A 11 -10.20 1.20 -3.68
N GLU A 12 -10.19 2.50 -3.99
CA GLU A 12 -10.10 3.04 -5.36
C GLU A 12 -8.83 2.62 -6.12
N THR A 13 -7.78 2.19 -5.40
CA THR A 13 -6.59 1.61 -6.04
C THR A 13 -6.83 0.23 -6.66
N GLY A 14 -7.84 -0.52 -6.16
CA GLY A 14 -8.06 -1.95 -6.41
C GLY A 14 -7.92 -2.31 -7.88
N GLY A 15 -7.28 -3.35 -8.41
CA GLY A 15 -6.27 -4.25 -7.88
C GLY A 15 -4.86 -3.86 -8.29
N ARG A 16 -4.57 -2.57 -8.50
CA ARG A 16 -3.20 -2.09 -8.76
C ARG A 16 -2.30 -2.39 -7.55
N GLU A 17 -1.02 -2.59 -7.83
CA GLU A 17 0.01 -2.66 -6.79
C GLU A 17 0.21 -1.28 -6.15
N ILE A 18 0.53 -1.27 -4.86
CA ILE A 18 0.90 -0.07 -4.13
C ILE A 18 2.39 -0.18 -3.84
N VAL A 19 3.15 0.82 -4.27
CA VAL A 19 4.61 0.87 -4.07
C VAL A 19 4.94 2.17 -3.36
N GLU A 20 5.63 2.07 -2.23
CA GLU A 20 6.27 3.21 -1.59
C GLU A 20 7.59 3.45 -2.32
N ALA A 21 7.68 4.57 -3.03
CA ALA A 21 8.79 4.87 -3.93
C ALA A 21 9.93 5.64 -3.24
N SER A 22 10.31 5.24 -2.02
CA SER A 22 11.49 5.79 -1.37
C SER A 22 12.75 5.09 -1.89
N PRO A 23 13.68 5.83 -2.53
CA PRO A 23 14.97 5.27 -2.95
C PRO A 23 15.92 5.02 -1.76
N ARG A 24 15.55 5.44 -0.55
CA ARG A 24 16.39 5.33 0.66
C ARG A 24 15.91 4.27 1.63
N ASP A 25 14.77 3.62 1.35
CA ASP A 25 14.18 2.62 2.22
C ASP A 25 13.98 1.29 1.49
N ASP A 26 14.90 0.36 1.72
CA ASP A 26 14.83 -0.98 1.13
C ASP A 26 13.91 -1.94 1.89
N LEU A 27 13.38 -1.54 3.06
CA LEU A 27 12.50 -2.38 3.87
C LEU A 27 11.03 -2.03 3.61
N TRP A 28 10.65 -0.79 3.85
CA TRP A 28 9.27 -0.33 3.67
C TRP A 28 9.00 0.15 2.25
N GLY A 29 10.04 0.60 1.56
CA GLY A 29 9.99 1.15 0.21
C GLY A 29 10.53 0.25 -0.88
N SER A 30 10.60 0.83 -2.09
CA SER A 30 11.15 0.23 -3.29
C SER A 30 12.68 0.17 -3.28
N GLY A 31 13.34 0.93 -2.41
CA GLY A 31 14.80 1.06 -2.46
C GLY A 31 15.28 1.80 -3.72
N ALA A 32 16.58 2.09 -3.78
CA ALA A 32 17.18 2.84 -4.88
C ALA A 32 17.05 2.10 -6.23
N GLU A 33 17.21 0.78 -6.20
CA GLU A 33 17.20 -0.10 -7.37
C GLU A 33 15.83 -0.72 -7.67
N GLY A 34 14.78 -0.35 -6.92
CA GLY A 34 13.46 -0.97 -7.04
C GLY A 34 13.37 -2.40 -6.46
N THR A 35 14.44 -2.88 -5.82
CA THR A 35 14.52 -4.22 -5.21
C THR A 35 14.15 -4.25 -3.72
N GLY A 36 13.73 -3.11 -3.17
CA GLY A 36 13.27 -2.98 -1.79
C GLY A 36 12.04 -3.84 -1.53
N LYS A 37 11.84 -4.22 -0.27
CA LYS A 37 10.82 -5.20 0.11
C LYS A 37 9.40 -4.66 0.00
N ASN A 38 9.22 -3.33 -0.07
CA ASN A 38 7.93 -2.65 -0.19
C ASN A 38 6.89 -3.20 0.81
N TRP A 39 7.30 -3.41 2.07
CA TRP A 39 6.40 -3.97 3.09
C TRP A 39 5.17 -3.10 3.32
N LEU A 40 5.31 -1.77 3.19
CA LEU A 40 4.19 -0.85 3.36
C LEU A 40 3.11 -1.11 2.30
N GLY A 41 3.51 -1.16 1.02
CA GLY A 41 2.62 -1.48 -0.08
C GLY A 41 1.91 -2.81 0.10
N LYS A 42 2.65 -3.85 0.50
CA LYS A 42 2.10 -5.20 0.76
C LYS A 42 1.06 -5.21 1.89
N ILE A 43 1.31 -4.48 2.98
CA ILE A 43 0.34 -4.38 4.09
C ILE A 43 -0.92 -3.64 3.64
N LEU A 44 -0.78 -2.56 2.86
CA LEU A 44 -1.92 -1.79 2.34
C LEU A 44 -2.77 -2.63 1.38
N VAL A 45 -2.17 -3.44 0.51
CA VAL A 45 -2.90 -4.39 -0.34
C VAL A 45 -3.65 -5.42 0.50
N LYS A 46 -3.02 -6.02 1.51
CA LYS A 46 -3.70 -6.96 2.43
C LYS A 46 -4.85 -6.30 3.19
N LEU A 47 -4.67 -5.05 3.63
CA LEU A 47 -5.71 -4.29 4.30
C LEU A 47 -6.89 -4.03 3.35
N ARG A 48 -6.62 -3.61 2.11
CA ARG A 48 -7.63 -3.44 1.06
C ARG A 48 -8.45 -4.71 0.85
N GLU A 49 -7.80 -5.86 0.73
CA GLU A 49 -8.48 -7.15 0.57
C GLU A 49 -9.40 -7.50 1.73
N ARG A 50 -8.98 -7.22 2.97
CA ARG A 50 -9.80 -7.46 4.17
C ARG A 50 -11.01 -6.54 4.19
N LEU A 51 -10.84 -5.27 3.83
CA LEU A 51 -11.92 -4.29 3.77
C LEU A 51 -12.95 -4.67 2.70
N CYS A 52 -12.52 -5.03 1.49
CA CYS A 52 -13.45 -5.48 0.44
C CYS A 52 -14.18 -6.78 0.80
N LYS A 53 -13.56 -7.69 1.56
CA LYS A 53 -14.24 -8.90 2.04
C LYS A 53 -15.27 -8.61 3.13
N GLN A 54 -15.00 -7.65 4.02
CA GLN A 54 -15.94 -7.27 5.09
C GLN A 54 -17.17 -6.55 4.56
N GLU A 55 -17.08 -5.86 3.43
CA GLU A 55 -18.22 -5.19 2.77
C GLU A 55 -19.16 -6.17 2.04
N GLN A 56 -18.71 -7.41 1.80
CA GLN A 56 -19.47 -8.45 1.09
C GLN A 56 -20.12 -9.47 2.04
N ALA A 57 -20.06 -9.24 3.36
CA ALA A 57 -20.66 -10.06 4.40
C ALA A 57 -21.82 -9.32 5.09
#